data_AF-A0A1G4IKU8-F1
#
_entry.id   AF-A0A1G4IKU8-F1
#
_cell.length_a   1.000
_cell.length_b   1.000
_cell.length_c   1.000
_cell.angle_alpha   90.00
_cell.angle_beta   90.00
_cell.angle_gamma   90.00
#
_symmetry.space_group_name_H-M   'P 1'
#
loop_
_entity.id
_entity.type
_entity.pdbx_description
1 polymer ?
#
loop_
_entity_poly.entity_id
_entity_poly.type
_entity_poly.pdbx_seq_one_letter_code
_entity_poly.pdbx_strand_id
1 'polypeptide(L)'
;MSVAPKRTAELLWLEQQRARQYEQHRKRVEQQKPCVDNKTPRNLSLSNKRALMEQERRKCIDEENRRLVVNMSAIMERGGGIDNKEPWRRTNGPRDAEIRRRREQQKLAEENLKLLHRLENVKPVYRLEKWEMERDENEILVDRISRYPYIPMNRRKGVGE
;
A
#
# COMPACT_ATOMS: atom_id res chain seq x y z
N MET A 1 -36.69 -57.14 -36.60
CA MET A 1 -35.64 -56.36 -37.29
C MET A 1 -36.32 -55.26 -38.09
N SER A 2 -36.08 -53.98 -37.80
CA SER A 2 -36.69 -52.88 -38.57
C SER A 2 -36.05 -52.82 -39.96
N VAL A 3 -36.81 -53.17 -40.99
CA VAL A 3 -36.35 -53.06 -42.37
C VAL A 3 -36.26 -51.59 -42.72
N ALA A 4 -35.04 -51.11 -43.00
CA ALA A 4 -34.85 -49.74 -43.46
C ALA A 4 -35.57 -49.55 -44.80
N PRO A 5 -36.37 -48.49 -44.96
CA PRO A 5 -37.06 -48.23 -46.22
C PRO A 5 -36.05 -48.05 -47.36
N LYS A 6 -36.38 -48.57 -48.54
CA LYS A 6 -35.54 -48.44 -49.74
C LYS A 6 -35.33 -46.96 -50.04
N ARG A 7 -34.07 -46.55 -50.21
CA ARG A 7 -33.72 -45.16 -50.54
C ARG A 7 -34.27 -44.82 -51.92
N THR A 8 -35.32 -44.00 -51.97
CA THR A 8 -35.86 -43.45 -53.22
C THR A 8 -34.94 -42.35 -53.74
N ALA A 9 -34.98 -42.08 -55.05
CA ALA A 9 -34.17 -41.03 -55.68
C ALA A 9 -34.41 -39.65 -55.04
N GLU A 10 -35.63 -39.38 -54.59
CA GLU A 10 -36.01 -38.17 -53.87
C GLU A 10 -35.30 -38.02 -52.51
N LEU A 11 -35.16 -39.13 -51.76
CA LEU A 11 -34.46 -39.13 -50.47
C LEU A 11 -32.95 -38.86 -50.65
N LEU A 12 -32.35 -39.44 -51.68
CA LEU A 12 -30.93 -39.21 -52.01
C LEU A 12 -30.69 -37.75 -52.42
N TRP A 13 -31.60 -37.18 -53.20
CA TRP A 13 -31.52 -35.78 -53.61
C TRP A 13 -31.65 -34.82 -52.43
N LEU A 14 -32.58 -35.09 -51.51
CA LEU A 14 -32.76 -34.31 -50.29
C LEU A 14 -31.53 -34.39 -49.38
N GLU A 15 -30.92 -35.58 -49.24
CA GLU A 15 -29.69 -35.78 -48.47
C GLU A 15 -28.51 -35.00 -49.07
N GLN A 16 -28.36 -35.03 -50.40
CA GLN A 16 -27.35 -34.25 -51.11
C GLN A 16 -27.55 -32.74 -50.94
N GLN A 17 -28.80 -32.27 -51.00
CA GLN A 17 -29.11 -30.86 -50.81
C GLN A 17 -28.80 -30.41 -49.37
N ARG A 18 -29.11 -31.23 -48.38
CA ARG A 18 -28.75 -30.98 -46.97
C ARG A 18 -27.24 -30.93 -46.77
N ALA A 19 -26.50 -31.86 -47.37
CA ALA A 19 -25.03 -31.85 -47.32
C ALA A 19 -24.46 -30.55 -47.90
N ARG A 20 -24.97 -30.12 -49.06
CA ARG A 20 -24.56 -28.87 -49.71
C ARG A 20 -24.88 -27.64 -48.85
N GLN A 21 -26.06 -27.58 -48.25
CA GLN A 21 -26.45 -26.48 -47.35
C GLN A 21 -25.57 -26.45 -46.10
N TYR A 22 -25.24 -27.61 -45.55
CA TYR A 22 -24.34 -27.74 -44.40
C TYR A 22 -22.93 -27.25 -44.72
N GLU A 23 -22.38 -27.63 -45.87
CA GLU A 23 -21.07 -27.10 -46.32
C GLU A 23 -21.09 -25.58 -46.51
N GLN A 24 -22.15 -25.03 -47.11
CA GLN A 24 -22.31 -23.58 -47.25
C GLN A 24 -22.38 -22.88 -45.90
N HIS A 25 -23.13 -23.44 -44.94
CA HIS A 25 -23.20 -22.93 -43.58
C HIS A 25 -21.82 -22.94 -42.90
N ARG A 26 -21.08 -24.05 -42.99
CA ARG A 26 -19.73 -24.14 -42.42
C ARG A 26 -18.79 -23.10 -43.00
N LYS A 27 -18.82 -22.87 -44.32
CA LYS A 27 -18.03 -21.82 -44.97
C LYS A 27 -18.39 -20.43 -44.46
N ARG A 28 -19.67 -20.15 -44.22
CA ARG A 28 -20.12 -18.86 -43.65
C ARG A 28 -19.64 -18.66 -42.22
N VAL A 29 -19.72 -19.70 -41.39
CA VAL A 29 -19.25 -19.67 -39.99
C VAL A 29 -17.75 -19.45 -39.94
N GLU A 30 -16.98 -20.12 -40.80
CA GLU A 30 -15.52 -19.97 -40.89
C GLU A 30 -15.10 -18.56 -41.35
N GLN A 31 -15.86 -17.94 -42.26
CA GLN A 31 -15.59 -16.59 -42.75
C GLN A 31 -16.12 -15.48 -41.83
N GLN A 32 -16.91 -15.82 -40.81
CA GLN A 32 -17.49 -14.84 -39.90
C GLN A 32 -16.40 -14.23 -39.01
N LYS A 33 -16.29 -12.89 -39.02
CA LYS A 33 -15.35 -12.18 -38.15
C LYS A 33 -15.82 -12.28 -36.69
N PRO A 34 -14.92 -12.56 -35.72
CA PRO A 34 -15.28 -12.56 -34.31
C PRO A 34 -15.68 -11.15 -33.87
N CYS A 35 -16.80 -11.04 -33.14
CA CYS A 35 -17.29 -9.76 -32.63
C CYS A 35 -16.59 -9.35 -31.31
N VAL A 36 -16.01 -10.32 -30.61
CA VAL A 36 -15.30 -10.12 -29.34
C VAL A 36 -13.83 -10.48 -29.54
N ASP A 37 -12.94 -9.59 -29.11
CA ASP A 37 -11.51 -9.87 -29.11
C ASP A 37 -11.17 -10.82 -27.95
N ASN A 38 -10.89 -12.09 -28.29
CA ASN A 38 -10.44 -13.10 -27.34
C ASN A 38 -8.90 -13.26 -27.35
N LYS A 39 -8.16 -12.34 -27.97
CA LYS A 39 -6.70 -12.40 -27.93
C LYS A 39 -6.20 -12.06 -26.54
N THR A 40 -5.11 -12.71 -26.14
CA THR A 40 -4.39 -12.36 -24.92
C THR A 40 -4.02 -10.88 -24.99
N PRO A 41 -4.37 -10.06 -23.97
CA PRO A 41 -4.03 -8.65 -23.99
C PRO A 41 -2.52 -8.52 -24.15
N ARG A 42 -2.09 -7.57 -25.01
CA ARG A 42 -0.68 -7.27 -25.18
C ARG A 42 -0.12 -6.92 -23.81
N ASN A 43 0.81 -7.74 -23.32
CA ASN A 43 1.55 -7.49 -22.10
C ASN A 43 2.15 -6.09 -22.20
N LEU A 44 1.54 -5.14 -21.47
CA LEU A 44 2.10 -3.79 -21.31
C LEU A 44 3.51 -4.00 -20.77
N SER A 45 4.50 -3.69 -21.61
CA SER A 45 5.91 -3.79 -21.25
C SER A 45 6.09 -3.08 -19.92
N LEU A 46 6.41 -3.87 -18.89
CA LEU A 46 6.86 -3.46 -17.57
C LEU A 46 6.77 -1.95 -17.36
N SER A 47 5.62 -1.51 -16.81
CA SER A 47 5.31 -0.12 -16.45
C SER A 47 6.58 0.70 -16.19
N ASN A 48 6.73 1.88 -16.80
CA ASN A 48 7.88 2.77 -16.63
C ASN A 48 8.34 2.90 -15.15
N LYS A 49 7.40 2.77 -14.20
CA LYS A 49 7.67 2.69 -12.76
C LYS A 49 8.58 1.53 -12.35
N ARG A 50 8.38 0.33 -12.88
CA ARG A 50 9.24 -0.84 -12.59
C ARG A 50 10.66 -0.63 -13.12
N ALA A 51 10.80 -0.11 -14.34
CA ALA A 51 12.10 0.24 -14.90
C ALA A 51 12.82 1.31 -14.05
N LEU A 52 12.08 2.33 -13.60
CA LEU A 52 12.62 3.38 -12.73
C LEU A 52 13.07 2.82 -11.36
N MET A 53 12.24 2.00 -10.71
CA MET A 53 12.59 1.38 -9.42
C MET A 53 13.82 0.46 -9.56
N GLU A 54 13.94 -0.27 -10.66
CA GLU A 54 15.13 -1.09 -10.94
C GLU A 54 16.38 -0.21 -11.18
N GLN A 55 16.25 0.93 -11.85
CA GLN A 55 17.35 1.89 -12.01
C GLN A 55 17.77 2.53 -10.68
N GLU A 56 16.83 2.96 -9.84
CA GLU A 56 17.12 3.53 -8.52
C GLU A 56 17.84 2.51 -7.64
N ARG A 57 17.34 1.26 -7.60
CA ARG A 57 18.00 0.17 -6.88
C ARG A 57 19.43 -0.06 -7.36
N ARG A 58 19.66 -0.07 -8.68
CA ARG A 58 21.00 -0.22 -9.27
C ARG A 58 21.92 0.93 -8.87
N LYS A 59 21.44 2.18 -8.91
CA LYS A 59 22.23 3.35 -8.47
C LYS A 59 22.69 3.24 -7.03
N CYS A 60 21.79 2.84 -6.11
CA CYS A 60 22.16 2.63 -4.71
C CYS A 60 23.25 1.56 -4.55
N ILE A 61 23.10 0.43 -5.26
CA ILE A 61 24.10 -0.66 -5.25
C ILE A 61 25.44 -0.17 -5.81
N ASP A 62 25.44 0.61 -6.89
CA ASP A 62 26.67 1.12 -7.50
C ASP A 62 27.40 2.13 -6.59
N GLU A 63 26.65 2.99 -5.90
CA GLU A 63 27.21 3.91 -4.90
C GLU A 63 27.84 3.15 -3.73
N GLU A 64 27.17 2.13 -3.23
CA GLU A 64 27.68 1.29 -2.15
C GLU A 64 28.90 0.47 -2.58
N ASN A 65 28.88 -0.11 -3.78
CA ASN A 65 30.02 -0.82 -4.36
C ASN A 65 31.23 0.10 -4.52
N ARG A 66 31.05 1.35 -4.98
CA ARG A 66 32.15 2.32 -5.06
C ARG A 66 32.73 2.62 -3.67
N ARG A 67 31.89 2.85 -2.67
CA ARG A 67 32.34 3.07 -1.28
C ARG A 67 33.10 1.86 -0.76
N LEU A 68 32.61 0.66 -1.02
CA LEU A 68 33.25 -0.58 -0.62
C LEU A 68 34.64 -0.71 -1.25
N VAL A 69 34.77 -0.48 -2.56
CA VAL A 69 36.05 -0.54 -3.27
C VAL A 69 37.05 0.48 -2.70
N VAL A 70 36.64 1.72 -2.46
CA VAL A 70 37.48 2.76 -1.86
C VAL A 70 37.95 2.35 -0.46
N ASN A 71 37.05 1.79 0.36
CA ASN A 71 37.41 1.34 1.70
C ASN A 71 38.35 0.14 1.65
N MET A 72 38.12 -0.81 0.74
CA MET A 72 39.01 -1.97 0.56
C MET A 72 40.38 -1.54 0.07
N SER A 73 40.48 -0.63 -0.91
CA SER A 73 41.78 -0.13 -1.38
C SER A 73 42.55 0.56 -0.27
N ALA A 74 41.89 1.41 0.53
CA ALA A 74 42.51 2.05 1.68
C ALA A 74 42.99 1.03 2.74
N ILE A 75 42.23 -0.05 2.97
CA ILE A 75 42.65 -1.13 3.89
C ILE A 75 43.86 -1.89 3.33
N MET A 76 43.84 -2.19 2.03
CA MET A 76 44.93 -2.88 1.33
C MET A 76 46.21 -2.03 1.34
N GLU A 77 46.11 -0.73 1.05
CA GLU A 77 47.22 0.23 1.13
C GLU A 77 47.79 0.34 2.55
N ARG A 78 46.92 0.35 3.57
CA ARG A 78 47.32 0.43 4.99
C ARG A 78 47.81 -0.90 5.56
N GLY A 79 47.67 -2.01 4.82
CA GLY A 79 48.20 -3.33 5.22
C GLY A 79 47.56 -3.95 6.47
N GLY A 80 46.32 -3.56 6.82
CA GLY A 80 45.58 -4.15 7.95
C GLY A 80 46.06 -3.75 9.36
N GLY A 81 47.00 -2.82 9.48
CA GLY A 81 47.43 -2.30 10.78
C GLY A 81 46.40 -1.34 11.38
N ILE A 82 45.84 -1.67 12.55
CA ILE A 82 45.29 -0.64 13.44
C ILE A 82 46.49 0.22 13.86
N ASP A 83 46.52 1.48 13.44
CA ASP A 83 47.52 2.44 13.90
C ASP A 83 47.30 2.75 15.37
N ASN A 84 47.76 1.83 16.22
CA ASN A 84 47.73 1.90 17.67
C ASN A 84 49.02 2.53 18.21
N LYS A 85 49.72 3.32 17.38
CA LYS A 85 50.86 4.14 17.79
C LYS A 85 50.34 5.54 18.10
N GLU A 86 50.91 6.20 19.10
CA GLU A 86 50.60 7.61 19.37
C GLU A 86 50.95 8.45 18.13
N PRO A 87 50.07 9.39 17.69
CA PRO A 87 49.18 10.21 18.53
C PRO A 87 47.67 9.98 18.26
N TRP A 88 47.24 8.78 17.89
CA TRP A 88 45.83 8.53 17.54
C TRP A 88 44.86 8.45 18.74
N ARG A 89 45.36 8.41 19.98
CA ARG A 89 44.57 8.88 21.12
C ARG A 89 44.41 10.38 20.94
N ARG A 90 43.38 10.82 20.22
CA ARG A 90 43.02 12.24 20.17
C ARG A 90 42.91 12.72 21.60
N THR A 91 43.86 13.54 22.05
CA THR A 91 43.85 14.18 23.38
C THR A 91 42.53 14.94 23.61
N ASN A 92 41.87 15.35 22.52
CA ASN A 92 40.59 16.04 22.49
C ASN A 92 39.35 15.13 22.39
N GLY A 93 39.47 13.80 22.32
CA GLY A 93 38.33 12.89 22.19
C GLY A 93 37.23 13.11 23.25
N PRO A 94 37.59 13.26 24.55
CA PRO A 94 36.62 13.64 25.58
C PRO A 94 35.98 15.02 25.36
N ARG A 95 36.77 16.01 24.91
CA ARG A 95 36.32 17.38 24.62
C ARG A 95 35.36 17.43 23.43
N ASP A 96 35.65 16.67 22.38
CA ASP A 96 34.80 16.56 21.19
C ASP A 96 33.49 15.84 21.52
N ALA A 97 33.52 14.84 22.39
CA ALA A 97 32.32 14.17 22.89
C ALA A 97 31.44 15.10 23.74
N GLU A 98 32.04 15.93 24.58
CA GLU A 98 31.32 16.94 25.36
C GLU A 98 30.68 18.01 24.47
N ILE A 99 31.39 18.51 23.46
CA ILE A 99 30.84 19.47 22.49
C ILE A 99 29.67 18.85 21.72
N ARG A 100 29.78 17.57 21.31
CA ARG A 100 28.69 16.85 20.64
C ARG A 100 27.46 16.72 21.55
N ARG A 101 27.65 16.27 22.79
CA ARG A 101 26.56 16.19 23.79
C ARG A 101 25.90 17.56 24.01
N ARG A 102 26.69 18.63 24.14
CA ARG A 102 26.16 19.98 24.32
C ARG A 102 25.34 20.43 23.11
N ARG A 103 25.79 20.14 21.89
CA ARG A 103 25.03 20.44 20.65
C ARG A 103 23.73 19.64 20.58
N GLU A 104 23.76 18.37 20.97
CA GLU A 104 22.56 17.52 21.03
C GLU A 104 21.56 18.04 22.08
N GLN A 105 22.03 18.41 23.27
CA GLN A 105 21.20 19.04 24.29
C GLN A 105 20.57 20.34 23.82
N GLN A 106 21.32 21.19 23.09
CA GLN A 106 20.78 22.41 22.50
C GLN A 106 19.68 22.12 21.48
N LYS A 107 19.89 21.14 20.59
CA LYS A 107 18.87 20.70 19.63
C LYS A 107 17.61 20.20 20.32
N LEU A 108 17.76 19.33 21.32
CA LEU A 108 16.64 18.80 22.11
C LEU A 108 15.88 19.93 22.82
N ALA A 109 16.58 20.92 23.37
CA ALA A 109 15.96 22.07 24.01
C ALA A 109 15.16 22.91 23.00
N GLU A 110 15.70 23.18 21.82
CA GLU A 110 15.00 23.88 20.75
C GLU A 110 13.76 23.12 20.25
N GLU A 111 13.86 21.79 20.12
CA GLU A 111 12.74 20.93 19.74
C GLU A 111 11.65 20.91 20.82
N ASN A 112 12.04 20.80 22.09
CA ASN A 112 11.11 20.86 23.21
C ASN A 112 10.38 22.20 23.30
N LEU A 113 11.07 23.32 23.05
CA LEU A 113 10.45 24.65 22.98
C LEU A 113 9.42 24.72 21.84
N LYS A 114 9.72 24.17 20.66
CA LYS A 114 8.77 24.10 19.55
C LYS A 114 7.56 23.23 19.88
N LEU A 115 7.76 22.10 20.56
CA LEU A 115 6.68 21.24 21.01
C LEU A 115 5.81 21.93 22.05
N LEU A 116 6.41 22.59 23.03
CA LEU A 116 5.69 23.36 24.04
C LEU A 116 4.83 24.44 23.40
N HIS A 117 5.42 25.24 22.49
CA HIS A 117 4.68 26.25 21.75
C HIS A 117 3.52 25.65 20.95
N ARG A 118 3.67 24.45 20.37
CA ARG A 118 2.55 23.77 19.71
C ARG A 118 1.47 23.37 20.72
N LEU A 119 1.84 22.78 21.85
CA LEU A 119 0.89 22.36 22.88
C LEU A 119 0.09 23.55 23.43
N GLU A 120 0.75 24.68 23.68
CA GLU A 120 0.11 25.90 24.18
C GLU A 120 -0.83 26.54 23.15
N ASN A 121 -0.46 26.53 21.87
CA ASN A 121 -1.25 27.18 20.82
C ASN A 121 -2.32 26.29 20.19
N VAL A 122 -2.24 24.96 20.38
CA VAL A 122 -3.27 24.05 19.90
C VAL A 122 -4.54 24.29 20.71
N LYS A 123 -5.59 24.75 20.02
CA LYS A 123 -6.92 24.89 20.61
C LYS A 123 -7.45 23.49 20.94
N PRO A 124 -8.10 23.30 22.10
CA PRO A 124 -8.77 22.04 22.40
C PRO A 124 -9.80 21.75 21.31
N VAL A 125 -9.71 20.55 20.72
CA VAL A 125 -10.66 20.07 19.69
C VAL A 125 -12.07 19.94 20.25
N TYR A 126 -12.15 19.66 21.55
CA TYR A 126 -13.40 19.42 22.26
C TYR A 126 -13.69 20.55 23.23
N ARG A 127 -14.87 21.15 23.11
CA ARG A 127 -15.39 22.11 24.09
C ARG A 127 -16.25 21.34 25.08
N LEU A 128 -15.69 21.04 26.26
CA LEU A 128 -16.35 20.26 27.32
C LEU A 128 -17.74 20.83 27.65
N GLU A 129 -17.85 22.15 27.82
CA GLU A 129 -19.13 22.83 28.10
C GLU A 129 -20.19 22.55 27.03
N LYS A 130 -19.80 22.53 25.75
CA LYS A 130 -20.71 22.24 24.65
C LYS A 130 -21.17 20.78 24.68
N TRP A 131 -20.25 19.87 24.97
CA TRP A 131 -20.56 18.45 25.08
C TRP A 131 -21.47 18.13 26.26
N GLU A 132 -21.29 18.81 27.39
CA GLU A 132 -22.19 18.70 28.53
C GLU A 132 -23.60 19.16 28.16
N MET A 133 -23.73 20.33 27.51
CA MET A 133 -25.04 20.82 27.04
C MET A 133 -25.69 19.89 26.01
N GLU A 134 -24.95 19.49 24.97
CA GLU A 134 -25.46 18.56 23.94
C GLU A 134 -25.87 17.23 24.55
N ARG A 135 -25.14 16.76 25.56
CA ARG A 135 -25.48 15.55 26.28
C ARG A 135 -26.77 15.72 27.08
N ASP A 136 -26.94 16.81 27.80
CA ASP A 136 -28.16 17.07 28.57
C ASP A 136 -29.39 17.17 27.65
N GLU A 137 -29.26 17.83 26.50
CA GLU A 137 -30.30 17.88 25.46
C GLU A 137 -30.62 16.48 24.91
N ASN A 138 -29.59 15.70 24.62
CA ASN A 138 -29.76 14.34 24.11
C ASN A 138 -30.42 13.41 25.13
N GLU A 139 -30.11 13.55 26.42
CA GLU A 139 -30.76 12.79 27.50
C GLU A 139 -32.26 13.09 27.57
N ILE A 140 -32.67 14.34 27.36
CA ILE A 140 -34.09 14.74 27.26
C ILE A 140 -34.75 14.12 26.02
N LEU A 141 -34.07 14.13 24.87
CA LEU A 141 -34.59 13.51 23.65
C LEU A 141 -34.77 12.00 23.82
N VAL A 142 -33.78 11.33 24.41
CA VAL A 142 -33.82 9.90 24.70
C VAL A 142 -35.00 9.56 25.60
N ASP A 143 -35.23 10.33 26.67
CA ASP A 143 -36.40 10.13 27.54
C ASP A 143 -37.71 10.21 26.75
N ARG A 144 -37.86 11.21 25.88
CA ARG A 144 -39.07 11.42 25.05
C ARG A 144 -39.32 10.33 24.01
N ILE A 145 -38.27 9.79 23.38
CA ILE A 145 -38.40 8.75 22.35
C ILE A 145 -38.40 7.33 22.92
N SER A 146 -38.05 7.19 24.20
CA SER A 146 -37.99 5.88 24.85
C SER A 146 -39.39 5.31 25.05
N ARG A 147 -39.53 4.01 24.76
CA ARG A 147 -40.78 3.26 25.00
C ARG A 147 -41.00 2.96 26.49
N TYR A 148 -39.92 2.90 27.26
CA TYR A 148 -39.90 2.54 28.68
C TYR A 148 -39.22 3.64 29.49
N PRO A 149 -39.51 3.78 30.79
CA PRO A 149 -38.93 4.84 31.63
C PRO A 149 -37.41 4.87 31.53
N TYR A 150 -36.89 5.99 31.02
CA TYR A 150 -35.46 6.17 30.84
C TYR A 150 -34.84 6.81 32.08
N ILE A 151 -33.71 6.26 32.54
CA ILE A 151 -32.96 6.79 33.68
C ILE A 151 -31.62 7.28 33.15
N PRO A 152 -31.37 8.60 33.17
CA PRO A 152 -30.12 9.20 32.73
C PRO A 152 -28.93 8.58 33.44
N MET A 153 -27.83 8.37 32.70
CA MET A 153 -26.65 7.67 33.21
C MET A 153 -26.05 8.34 34.46
N ASN A 154 -26.16 9.67 34.58
CA ASN A 154 -25.68 10.43 35.73
C ASN A 154 -26.46 10.16 37.02
N ARG A 155 -27.74 9.78 36.92
CA ARG A 155 -28.60 9.50 38.08
C ARG A 155 -28.49 8.06 38.58
N ARG A 156 -27.82 7.17 37.83
CA ARG A 156 -27.61 5.77 38.23
C ARG A 156 -26.55 5.60 39.33
N LYS A 157 -25.70 6.60 39.58
CA LYS A 157 -24.58 6.53 40.54
C LYS A 157 -24.97 6.65 42.02
N GLY A 158 -26.26 6.74 42.36
CA GLY A 158 -26.73 6.93 43.75
C GLY A 158 -27.58 5.78 44.32
N VAL A 159 -27.65 4.63 43.65
CA VAL A 159 -28.43 3.47 44.13
C VAL A 159 -27.47 2.28 44.27
N GLY A 160 -26.60 2.36 45.29
CA GLY A 160 -25.54 1.38 45.50
C GLY A 160 -24.55 1.76 46.60
N GLU A 161 -25.02 2.40 47.68
CA GLU A 161 -24.46 2.34 49.03
C GLU A 161 -25.62 2.18 50.02
#